data_AF-A0A510I1X8-F1
#
_entry.id   AF-A0A510I1X8-F1
#
_cell.length_a   1.000
_cell.length_b   1.000
_cell.length_c   1.000
_cell.angle_alpha   90.00
_cell.angle_beta   90.00
_cell.angle_gamma   90.00
#
_symmetry.space_group_name_H-M   'P 1'
#
loop_
_entity.id
_entity.type
_entity.pdbx_description
1 polymer ?
#
loop_
_entity_poly.entity_id
_entity_poly.type
_entity_poly.pdbx_seq_one_letter_code
_entity_poly.pdbx_strand_id
1 'polypeptide(L)'
;METTLTRQVAPQVLSVCLLAATPGVYAIQQPEPVVFIQDYDLPQFVLEATNDQSANTGEHASVALYQELKDEFQLSHTQFASWLGLKRRSLYNWINDPSSSRSEAAVEARLVNLNALMMDMDKEHRSLLHKVAFSPIDGDPAFGEALLNGASKEELFSWYDELYEKFDLLA
;
A
#
# COMPACT_ATOMS: atom_id res chain seq x y z
N MET A 1 -4.54 54.54 2.00
CA MET A 1 -4.65 53.28 2.76
C MET A 1 -3.25 52.85 3.13
N GLU A 2 -3.03 52.79 4.43
CA GLU A 2 -1.74 52.68 5.08
C GLU A 2 -1.18 51.25 4.95
N THR A 3 0.06 51.13 4.50
CA THR A 3 0.86 49.89 4.57
C THR A 3 1.88 50.06 5.68
N THR A 4 1.67 49.34 6.78
CA THR A 4 2.61 49.17 7.89
C THR A 4 3.41 47.89 7.70
N LEU A 5 4.74 47.98 7.64
CA LEU A 5 5.68 47.16 8.43
C LEU A 5 7.13 47.55 8.07
N THR A 6 7.82 48.23 8.99
CA THR A 6 9.28 48.39 8.98
C THR A 6 9.89 47.34 9.89
N ARG A 7 10.73 46.45 9.35
CA ARG A 7 11.54 45.46 10.09
C ARG A 7 13.01 45.88 10.08
N GLN A 8 13.64 45.68 11.23
CA GLN A 8 14.96 46.13 11.67
C GLN A 8 16.18 45.75 10.80
N VAL A 9 17.04 46.76 10.65
CA VAL A 9 18.51 46.85 10.78
C VAL A 9 19.30 45.57 11.18
N ALA A 10 20.04 45.01 10.21
CA ALA A 10 21.51 44.79 10.10
C ALA A 10 22.42 44.74 11.38
N PRO A 11 23.73 44.38 11.31
CA PRO A 11 24.47 43.37 10.52
C PRO A 11 25.60 42.64 11.32
N GLN A 12 26.42 41.86 10.61
CA GLN A 12 27.90 41.69 10.76
C GLN A 12 28.46 40.30 11.10
N VAL A 13 29.42 39.98 10.24
CA VAL A 13 30.35 38.84 10.16
C VAL A 13 31.67 39.27 10.82
N LEU A 14 32.46 38.31 11.32
CA LEU A 14 33.94 38.18 11.26
C LEU A 14 34.61 37.66 12.55
N SER A 15 35.10 36.43 12.42
CA SER A 15 36.48 35.98 12.59
C SER A 15 37.25 35.99 13.91
N VAL A 16 37.63 34.76 14.28
CA VAL A 16 39.00 34.21 14.49
C VAL A 16 39.87 34.86 15.57
N CYS A 17 40.28 34.06 16.57
CA CYS A 17 41.71 33.73 16.78
C CYS A 17 41.92 32.50 17.68
N LEU A 18 42.89 31.69 17.25
CA LEU A 18 43.47 30.48 17.85
C LEU A 18 43.81 30.62 19.33
N LEU A 19 43.86 29.47 20.04
CA LEU A 19 45.03 29.12 20.86
C LEU A 19 45.11 27.60 21.05
N ALA A 20 46.30 27.07 20.75
CA ALA A 20 46.69 25.68 20.91
C ALA A 20 46.95 25.34 22.38
N ALA A 21 46.56 24.15 22.82
CA ALA A 21 47.25 23.34 23.83
C ALA A 21 46.64 21.94 23.90
N THR A 22 47.39 20.93 23.45
CA THR A 22 47.16 19.53 23.80
C THR A 22 47.45 19.30 25.29
N PRO A 23 46.73 18.37 25.93
CA PRO A 23 47.44 17.14 26.26
C PRO A 23 46.64 15.91 25.84
N GLY A 24 47.37 14.93 25.30
CA GLY A 24 46.84 13.63 24.91
C GLY A 24 46.22 12.91 26.11
N VAL A 25 44.95 12.58 25.96
CA VAL A 25 44.30 11.51 26.72
C VAL A 25 44.14 10.37 25.73
N TYR A 26 44.98 9.35 25.85
CA TYR A 26 44.74 8.08 25.17
C TYR A 26 43.50 7.46 25.80
N ALA A 27 42.35 7.60 25.14
CA ALA A 27 41.19 6.78 25.41
C ALA A 27 41.52 5.35 24.96
N ILE A 28 41.83 4.48 25.92
CA ILE A 28 41.78 3.03 25.69
C ILE A 28 40.29 2.70 25.58
N GLN A 29 39.76 2.67 24.35
CA GLN A 29 38.49 1.99 24.08
C GLN A 29 38.75 0.50 24.31
N GLN A 30 38.30 -0.01 25.46
CA GLN A 30 38.05 -1.44 25.59
C GLN A 30 36.91 -1.77 24.61
N PRO A 31 37.09 -2.72 23.69
CA PRO A 31 35.96 -3.19 22.88
C PRO A 31 34.94 -3.82 23.82
N GLU A 32 33.71 -3.33 23.78
CA GLU A 32 32.59 -3.98 24.47
C GLU A 32 32.52 -5.43 23.99
N PRO A 33 32.39 -6.41 24.92
CA PRO A 33 32.25 -7.80 24.51
C PRO A 33 30.96 -7.94 23.70
N VAL A 34 31.10 -8.22 22.41
CA VAL A 34 29.98 -8.61 21.55
C VAL A 34 29.51 -9.98 22.02
N VAL A 35 28.41 -9.98 22.76
CA VAL A 35 27.72 -11.21 23.16
C VAL A 35 26.97 -11.74 21.95
N PHE A 36 27.46 -12.82 21.36
CA PHE A 36 26.75 -13.56 20.33
C PHE A 36 25.70 -14.44 21.03
N ILE A 37 24.44 -14.02 20.99
CA ILE A 37 23.29 -14.83 21.40
C ILE A 37 22.99 -15.76 20.22
N GLN A 38 23.10 -17.07 20.42
CA GLN A 38 22.68 -18.06 19.42
C GLN A 38 21.18 -18.31 19.58
N ASP A 39 20.46 -18.67 18.51
CA ASP A 39 18.99 -18.82 18.52
C ASP A 39 18.45 -19.81 19.58
N TYR A 40 19.30 -20.72 20.08
CA TYR A 40 18.98 -21.68 21.14
C TYR A 40 19.06 -21.09 22.56
N ASP A 41 19.64 -19.90 22.73
CA ASP A 41 19.74 -19.18 24.01
C ASP A 41 18.51 -18.28 24.28
N LEU A 42 17.61 -18.18 23.30
CA LEU A 42 16.39 -17.39 23.44
C LEU A 42 15.31 -18.21 24.16
N PRO A 43 14.70 -17.64 25.21
CA PRO A 43 13.64 -18.35 25.91
C PRO A 43 12.43 -18.54 25.00
N GLN A 44 11.74 -19.67 25.16
CA GLN A 44 10.69 -20.18 24.26
C GLN A 44 9.57 -19.17 23.95
N PHE A 45 9.30 -18.20 24.84
CA PHE A 45 8.33 -17.13 24.62
C PHE A 45 8.74 -16.09 23.55
N VAL A 46 10.04 -15.96 23.25
CA VAL A 46 10.54 -15.07 22.19
C VAL A 46 10.33 -15.69 20.80
N LEU A 47 10.35 -17.02 20.71
CA LEU A 47 10.11 -17.77 19.47
C LEU A 47 8.62 -17.72 19.07
N GLU A 48 7.69 -17.73 20.03
CA GLU A 48 6.26 -17.55 19.76
C GLU A 48 5.97 -16.14 19.22
N ALA A 49 6.61 -15.11 19.77
CA ALA A 49 6.45 -13.73 19.29
C ALA A 49 6.99 -13.51 17.86
N THR A 50 7.97 -14.30 17.41
CA THR A 50 8.50 -14.20 16.03
C THR A 50 7.60 -14.91 15.02
N ASN A 51 6.88 -15.96 15.45
CA ASN A 51 5.88 -16.64 14.62
C ASN A 51 4.64 -15.75 14.41
N ASP A 52 4.21 -15.01 15.43
CA ASP A 52 3.10 -14.04 15.33
C ASP A 52 3.45 -12.84 14.45
N GLN A 53 4.72 -12.41 14.39
CA GLN A 53 5.17 -11.33 13.52
C GLN A 53 5.19 -11.72 12.04
N SER A 54 5.57 -12.96 11.72
CA SER A 54 5.61 -13.46 10.34
C SER A 54 4.21 -13.75 9.79
N ALA A 55 3.27 -14.18 10.63
CA ALA A 55 1.85 -14.27 10.28
C ALA A 55 1.22 -12.88 10.02
N ASN A 56 1.45 -11.90 10.90
CA ASN A 56 0.93 -10.52 10.73
C ASN A 56 1.46 -9.82 9.47
N THR A 57 2.66 -10.16 9.00
CA THR A 57 3.25 -9.50 7.82
C THR A 57 2.48 -9.83 6.54
N GLY A 58 1.96 -11.06 6.41
CA GLY A 58 1.11 -11.47 5.28
C GLY A 58 -0.27 -10.82 5.31
N GLU A 59 -0.90 -10.75 6.48
CA GLU A 59 -2.21 -10.13 6.67
C GLU A 59 -2.22 -8.65 6.28
N HIS A 60 -1.16 -7.92 6.63
CA HIS A 60 -1.01 -6.52 6.25
C HIS A 60 -0.70 -6.33 4.75
N ALA A 61 -0.12 -7.32 4.08
CA ALA A 61 0.17 -7.24 2.64
C ALA A 61 -1.11 -7.17 1.81
N SER A 62 -2.11 -8.00 2.14
CA SER A 62 -3.42 -7.99 1.47
C SER A 62 -4.15 -6.66 1.65
N VAL A 63 -4.06 -6.04 2.83
CA VAL A 63 -4.65 -4.71 3.09
C VAL A 63 -3.89 -3.60 2.38
N ALA A 64 -2.55 -3.67 2.29
CA ALA A 64 -1.75 -2.71 1.54
C ALA A 64 -2.09 -2.74 0.05
N LEU A 65 -2.17 -3.94 -0.53
CA LEU A 65 -2.53 -4.15 -1.93
C LEU A 65 -3.97 -3.69 -2.21
N TYR A 66 -4.89 -3.88 -1.26
CA TYR A 66 -6.23 -3.31 -1.34
C TYR A 66 -6.20 -1.78 -1.47
N GLN A 67 -5.37 -1.09 -0.68
CA GLN A 67 -5.29 0.38 -0.72
C GLN A 67 -4.70 0.87 -2.04
N GLU A 68 -3.63 0.23 -2.50
CA GLU A 68 -2.98 0.53 -3.78
C GLU A 68 -3.97 0.39 -4.95
N LEU A 69 -4.62 -0.77 -5.08
CA LEU A 69 -5.57 -1.02 -6.16
C LEU A 69 -6.76 -0.07 -6.13
N LYS A 70 -7.29 0.22 -4.93
CA LYS A 70 -8.40 1.18 -4.77
C LYS A 70 -8.02 2.54 -5.34
N ASP A 71 -6.79 2.99 -5.10
CA ASP A 71 -6.31 4.30 -5.53
C ASP A 71 -6.00 4.32 -7.03
N GLU A 72 -5.37 3.26 -7.56
CA GLU A 72 -5.07 3.11 -9.00
C GLU A 72 -6.34 3.04 -9.86
N PHE A 73 -7.37 2.33 -9.40
CA PHE A 73 -8.68 2.30 -10.07
C PHE A 73 -9.58 3.51 -9.72
N GLN A 74 -9.15 4.40 -8.83
CA GLN A 74 -9.88 5.61 -8.38
C GLN A 74 -11.28 5.31 -7.81
N LEU A 75 -11.38 4.29 -6.95
CA LEU A 75 -12.66 3.80 -6.42
C LEU A 75 -12.90 4.24 -4.98
N SER A 76 -14.18 4.37 -4.63
CA SER A 76 -14.59 4.43 -3.23
C SER A 76 -14.43 3.06 -2.56
N HIS A 77 -14.25 3.05 -1.23
CA HIS A 77 -14.22 1.81 -0.44
C HIS A 77 -15.45 0.92 -0.67
N THR A 78 -16.63 1.53 -0.87
CA THR A 78 -17.87 0.78 -1.08
C THR A 78 -17.93 0.10 -2.44
N GLN A 79 -17.42 0.76 -3.49
CA GLN A 79 -17.35 0.16 -4.83
C GLN A 79 -16.30 -0.95 -4.86
N PHE A 80 -15.11 -0.71 -4.31
CA PHE A 80 -14.07 -1.72 -4.36
C PHE A 80 -14.39 -2.93 -3.46
N ALA A 81 -15.09 -2.73 -2.34
CA ALA A 81 -15.57 -3.83 -1.51
C ALA A 81 -16.52 -4.78 -2.27
N SER A 82 -17.38 -4.28 -3.15
CA SER A 82 -18.27 -5.15 -3.91
C SER A 82 -17.52 -6.02 -4.91
N TRP A 83 -16.41 -5.53 -5.46
CA TRP A 83 -15.53 -6.31 -6.36
C TRP A 83 -14.88 -7.48 -5.61
N LEU A 84 -14.60 -7.30 -4.32
CA LEU A 84 -14.06 -8.33 -3.44
C LEU A 84 -15.14 -9.27 -2.86
N GLY A 85 -16.41 -9.05 -3.20
CA GLY A 85 -17.52 -9.84 -2.65
C GLY A 85 -17.83 -9.53 -1.19
N LEU A 86 -17.34 -8.39 -0.67
CA LEU A 86 -17.51 -7.98 0.71
C LEU A 86 -18.63 -6.95 0.86
N LYS A 87 -19.44 -7.13 1.92
CA LYS A 87 -20.37 -6.08 2.38
C LYS A 87 -19.58 -5.00 3.12
N ARG A 88 -20.11 -3.77 3.14
CA ARG A 88 -19.47 -2.62 3.82
C ARG A 88 -19.02 -2.91 5.26
N ARG A 89 -19.84 -3.59 6.07
CA ARG A 89 -19.47 -3.93 7.46
C ARG A 89 -18.37 -4.99 7.52
N SER A 90 -18.46 -5.98 6.64
CA SER A 90 -17.47 -7.05 6.52
C SER A 90 -16.11 -6.51 6.07
N LEU A 91 -16.09 -5.47 5.22
CA LEU A 91 -14.87 -4.79 4.81
C LEU A 91 -14.11 -4.21 6.01
N TYR A 92 -14.77 -3.45 6.89
CA TYR A 92 -14.08 -2.86 8.03
C TYR A 92 -13.57 -3.91 9.01
N ASN A 93 -14.31 -5.00 9.20
CA ASN A 93 -13.84 -6.11 10.00
C ASN A 93 -12.60 -6.76 9.37
N TRP A 94 -12.64 -7.02 8.06
CA TRP A 94 -11.52 -7.59 7.31
C TRP A 94 -10.29 -6.68 7.27
N ILE A 95 -10.45 -5.35 7.15
CA ILE A 95 -9.31 -4.41 7.17
C ILE A 95 -8.58 -4.45 8.52
N ASN A 96 -9.30 -4.66 9.62
CA ASN A 96 -8.71 -4.72 10.96
C ASN A 96 -8.13 -6.09 11.28
N ASP A 97 -8.74 -7.15 10.75
CA ASP A 97 -8.39 -8.55 11.00
C ASP A 97 -8.69 -9.38 9.73
N PRO A 98 -7.75 -9.43 8.77
CA PRO A 98 -7.94 -10.10 7.49
C PRO A 98 -8.16 -11.60 7.59
N SER A 99 -7.47 -12.24 8.54
CA SER A 99 -7.47 -13.70 8.75
C SER A 99 -8.71 -14.20 9.49
N SER A 100 -9.41 -13.33 10.23
CA SER A 100 -10.71 -13.69 10.84
C SER A 100 -11.84 -13.88 9.82
N SER A 101 -11.67 -13.42 8.59
CA SER A 101 -12.71 -13.47 7.58
C SER A 101 -12.86 -14.87 7.00
N ARG A 102 -14.08 -15.42 7.05
CA ARG A 102 -14.40 -16.69 6.36
C ARG A 102 -14.12 -16.69 4.85
N SER A 103 -13.97 -15.50 4.25
CA SER A 103 -13.71 -15.32 2.83
C SER A 103 -12.29 -14.83 2.53
N GLU A 104 -11.35 -14.96 3.48
CA GLU A 104 -9.94 -14.53 3.32
C GLU A 104 -9.36 -15.00 1.98
N ALA A 105 -9.24 -16.31 1.76
CA ALA A 105 -8.66 -16.87 0.54
C ALA A 105 -9.36 -16.39 -0.76
N ALA A 106 -10.67 -16.16 -0.71
CA ALA A 106 -11.42 -15.66 -1.86
C ALA A 106 -11.12 -14.17 -2.13
N VAL A 107 -11.01 -13.36 -1.08
CA VAL A 107 -10.65 -11.94 -1.17
C VAL A 107 -9.22 -11.79 -1.68
N GLU A 108 -8.29 -12.58 -1.15
CA GLU A 108 -6.89 -12.59 -1.59
C GLU A 108 -6.75 -12.99 -3.05
N ALA A 109 -7.42 -14.07 -3.48
CA ALA A 109 -7.40 -14.49 -4.88
C ALA A 109 -7.92 -13.38 -5.81
N ARG A 110 -9.02 -12.70 -5.42
CA ARG A 110 -9.57 -11.57 -6.19
C ARG A 110 -8.59 -10.40 -6.25
N LEU A 111 -7.97 -10.06 -5.14
CA LEU A 111 -6.96 -9.00 -5.06
C LEU A 111 -5.76 -9.30 -5.95
N VAL A 112 -5.25 -10.53 -5.94
CA VAL A 112 -4.15 -10.97 -6.80
C VAL A 112 -4.53 -10.90 -8.28
N ASN A 113 -5.74 -11.34 -8.65
CA ASN A 113 -6.23 -11.27 -10.03
C ASN A 113 -6.36 -9.83 -10.52
N LEU A 114 -6.94 -8.95 -9.68
CA LEU A 114 -7.09 -7.52 -10.00
C LEU A 114 -5.74 -6.81 -10.09
N ASN A 115 -4.77 -7.18 -9.26
CA ASN A 115 -3.41 -6.66 -9.34
C ASN A 115 -2.71 -7.08 -10.64
N ALA A 116 -2.88 -8.34 -11.04
CA ALA A 116 -2.37 -8.82 -12.32
C ALA A 116 -3.00 -8.05 -13.49
N LEU A 117 -4.31 -7.78 -13.42
CA LEU A 117 -5.00 -6.93 -14.41
C LEU A 117 -4.40 -5.52 -14.45
N MET A 118 -4.31 -4.84 -13.31
CA MET A 118 -3.80 -3.48 -13.21
C MET A 118 -2.38 -3.33 -13.78
N MET A 119 -1.51 -4.33 -13.54
CA MET A 119 -0.13 -4.32 -14.02
C MET A 119 -0.03 -4.39 -15.55
N ASP A 120 -0.97 -5.06 -16.21
CA ASP A 120 -1.00 -5.21 -17.67
C ASP A 120 -1.78 -4.07 -18.36
N MET A 121 -2.75 -3.48 -17.65
CA MET A 121 -3.54 -2.37 -18.16
C MET A 121 -2.72 -1.08 -18.32
N ASP A 122 -2.99 -0.41 -19.43
CA ASP A 122 -2.58 0.98 -19.65
C ASP A 122 -3.07 1.89 -18.52
N LYS A 123 -2.19 2.80 -18.09
CA LYS A 123 -2.43 3.64 -16.92
C LYS A 123 -3.69 4.50 -17.05
N GLU A 124 -3.97 4.97 -18.27
CA GLU A 124 -5.15 5.78 -18.58
C GLU A 124 -6.44 4.95 -18.44
N HIS A 125 -6.38 3.65 -18.77
CA HIS A 125 -7.52 2.73 -18.72
C HIS A 125 -7.94 2.34 -17.29
N ARG A 126 -7.01 2.37 -16.33
CA ARG A 126 -7.26 1.93 -14.94
C ARG A 126 -8.43 2.69 -14.30
N SER A 127 -8.44 4.01 -14.42
CA SER A 127 -9.51 4.86 -13.85
C SER A 127 -10.86 4.69 -14.55
N LEU A 128 -10.86 4.17 -15.77
CA LEU A 128 -12.05 3.97 -16.58
C LEU A 128 -12.72 2.62 -16.31
N LEU A 129 -12.04 1.68 -15.65
CA LEU A 129 -12.51 0.31 -15.51
C LEU A 129 -13.89 0.21 -14.86
N HIS A 130 -14.13 0.96 -13.78
CA HIS A 130 -15.46 1.01 -13.17
C HIS A 130 -16.51 1.62 -14.10
N LYS A 131 -16.16 2.65 -14.89
CA LYS A 131 -17.08 3.26 -15.84
C LYS A 131 -17.44 2.27 -16.95
N VAL A 132 -16.46 1.58 -17.51
CA VAL A 132 -16.67 0.57 -18.56
C VAL A 132 -17.47 -0.62 -18.04
N ALA A 133 -17.29 -1.02 -16.78
CA ALA A 133 -18.01 -2.15 -16.19
C ALA A 133 -19.44 -1.82 -15.73
N PHE A 134 -19.70 -0.60 -15.22
CA PHE A 134 -20.94 -0.31 -14.48
C PHE A 134 -21.69 0.94 -14.95
N SER A 135 -21.22 1.66 -15.98
CA SER A 135 -21.95 2.83 -16.49
C SER A 135 -23.34 2.41 -17.02
N PRO A 136 -24.43 3.12 -16.66
CA PRO A 136 -25.77 2.80 -17.17
C PRO A 136 -25.95 3.00 -18.68
N ILE A 137 -25.09 3.83 -19.30
CA ILE A 137 -25.23 4.22 -20.70
C ILE A 137 -24.28 3.38 -21.56
N ASP A 138 -22.99 3.46 -21.23
CA ASP A 138 -21.90 2.87 -22.00
C ASP A 138 -21.20 1.75 -21.23
N GLY A 139 -21.80 1.19 -20.18
CA GLY A 139 -21.22 0.07 -19.45
C GLY A 139 -21.43 -1.26 -20.18
N ASP A 140 -20.57 -2.24 -19.89
CA ASP A 140 -20.82 -3.64 -20.24
C ASP A 140 -21.28 -4.39 -18.98
N PRO A 141 -22.58 -4.71 -18.85
CA PRO A 141 -23.10 -5.40 -17.68
C PRO A 141 -22.50 -6.79 -17.46
N ALA A 142 -22.11 -7.49 -18.52
CA ALA A 142 -21.54 -8.83 -18.41
C ALA A 142 -20.12 -8.76 -17.84
N PHE A 143 -19.32 -7.78 -18.26
CA PHE A 143 -18.03 -7.51 -17.64
C PHE A 143 -18.19 -7.10 -16.16
N GLY A 144 -19.14 -6.20 -15.87
CA GLY A 144 -19.43 -5.82 -14.49
C GLY A 144 -19.84 -6.99 -13.60
N GLU A 145 -20.67 -7.91 -14.11
CA GLU A 145 -21.06 -9.12 -13.40
C GLU A 145 -19.89 -10.07 -13.19
N ALA A 146 -19.06 -10.31 -14.21
CA ALA A 146 -17.84 -11.11 -14.10
C ALA A 146 -16.92 -10.58 -13.00
N LEU A 147 -16.76 -9.26 -12.95
CA LEU A 147 -15.93 -8.59 -11.95
C LEU A 147 -16.49 -8.75 -10.53
N LEU A 148 -17.80 -8.60 -10.34
CA LEU A 148 -18.45 -8.82 -9.03
C LEU A 148 -18.42 -10.29 -8.60
N ASN A 149 -18.49 -11.22 -9.54
CA ASN A 149 -18.40 -12.66 -9.29
C ASN A 149 -16.96 -13.13 -9.00
N GLY A 150 -15.97 -12.25 -9.17
CA GLY A 150 -14.56 -12.56 -8.92
C GLY A 150 -13.97 -13.41 -10.02
N ALA A 151 -14.13 -12.96 -11.27
CA ALA A 151 -13.54 -13.55 -12.45
C ALA A 151 -12.05 -13.91 -12.26
N SER A 152 -11.65 -14.98 -12.94
CA SER A 152 -10.24 -15.39 -12.98
C SER A 152 -9.37 -14.34 -13.66
N LYS A 153 -8.06 -14.42 -13.44
CA LYS A 153 -7.09 -13.54 -14.11
C LYS A 153 -7.23 -13.60 -15.63
N GLU A 154 -7.34 -14.80 -16.18
CA GLU A 154 -7.43 -15.04 -17.63
C GLU A 154 -8.71 -14.45 -18.21
N GLU A 155 -9.82 -14.58 -17.48
CA GLU A 155 -11.11 -14.02 -17.87
C GLU A 155 -11.10 -12.49 -17.83
N LEU A 156 -10.51 -11.89 -16.79
CA LEU A 156 -10.36 -10.44 -16.70
C LEU A 156 -9.53 -9.87 -17.85
N PHE A 157 -8.48 -10.57 -18.28
CA PHE A 157 -7.69 -10.18 -19.45
C PHE A 157 -8.47 -10.32 -20.75
N SER A 158 -9.21 -11.42 -20.94
CA SER A 158 -10.08 -11.58 -22.12
C SER A 158 -11.08 -10.42 -22.23
N TRP A 159 -11.70 -10.04 -21.11
CA TRP A 159 -12.60 -8.88 -21.06
C TRP A 159 -11.89 -7.57 -21.39
N TYR A 160 -10.68 -7.37 -20.89
CA TYR A 160 -9.92 -6.16 -21.17
C TYR A 160 -9.56 -6.06 -22.64
N ASP A 161 -9.09 -7.14 -23.26
CA ASP A 161 -8.75 -7.21 -24.68
C ASP A 161 -9.99 -6.95 -25.56
N GLU A 162 -11.11 -7.60 -25.24
CA GLU A 162 -12.38 -7.41 -25.95
C GLU A 162 -12.92 -5.99 -25.87
N LEU A 163 -12.71 -5.31 -24.73
CA LEU A 163 -13.17 -3.96 -24.47
C LEU A 163 -12.09 -2.91 -24.73
N TYR A 164 -10.92 -3.27 -25.23
CA TYR A 164 -9.77 -2.38 -25.32
C TYR A 164 -10.07 -1.11 -26.12
N GLU A 165 -10.67 -1.25 -27.30
CA GLU A 165 -11.07 -0.09 -28.13
C GLU A 165 -12.02 0.86 -27.39
N LYS A 166 -12.87 0.33 -26.51
CA LYS A 166 -13.80 1.12 -25.70
C LYS A 166 -13.08 1.89 -24.60
N PHE A 167 -12.02 1.32 -24.03
CA PHE A 167 -11.14 2.01 -23.11
C PHE A 167 -10.40 3.16 -23.83
N ASP A 168 -9.82 2.90 -25.01
CA ASP A 168 -9.12 3.90 -25.83
C ASP A 168 -10.02 5.08 -26.21
N LEU A 169 -11.29 4.81 -26.55
CA LEU A 169 -12.25 5.86 -26.91
C LEU A 169 -12.65 6.77 -25.73
N LEU A 170 -12.44 6.31 -24.50
CA LEU A 170 -12.84 7.01 -23.27
C LEU A 170 -11.68 7.67 -22.52
N ALA A 171 -10.43 7.33 -22.88
CA ALA A 171 -9.19 7.90 -22.35
C ALA A 171 -8.93 9.31 -22.93
#